data_AF-A0A2V7H431-F1
#
_entry.id   AF-A0A2V7H431-F1
#
_cell.length_a   1.000
_cell.length_b   1.000
_cell.length_c   1.000
_cell.angle_alpha   90.00
_cell.angle_beta   90.00
_cell.angle_gamma   90.00
#
_symmetry.space_group_name_H-M   'P 1'
#
loop_
_entity.id
_entity.type
_entity.pdbx_description
1 polymer ?
#
loop_
_entity_poly.entity_id
_entity_poly.type
_entity_poly.pdbx_seq_one_letter_code
_entity_poly.pdbx_strand_id
1 'polypeptide(L)' 'MRLVVARCEVHYTGWFTAVLPEVVGLLVFKADGSVLVHDDAGGYKPLNWSRTMFRPGWVWSFGRVPGAIT' A
#
# COMPACT_ATOMS: atom_id res chain seq x y z
N MET A 1 8.99 -10.06 -7.97
CA MET A 1 8.93 -8.93 -7.02
C MET A 1 8.84 -7.66 -7.83
N ARG A 2 7.90 -6.77 -7.51
CA ARG A 2 7.81 -5.43 -8.13
C ARG A 2 7.83 -4.39 -7.03
N LEU A 3 8.69 -3.39 -7.18
CA LEU A 3 8.82 -2.25 -6.28
C LEU A 3 8.26 -1.03 -7.00
N VAL A 4 7.43 -0.25 -6.31
CA VAL A 4 6.89 0.99 -6.83
C VAL A 4 7.09 2.07 -5.77
N VAL A 5 7.78 3.15 -6.13
CA VAL A 5 7.90 4.33 -5.28
C VAL A 5 6.95 5.36 -5.83
N ALA A 6 5.89 5.67 -5.09
CA ALA A 6 4.88 6.57 -5.54
C ALA A 6 4.38 7.45 -4.40
N ARG A 7 3.92 8.64 -4.77
CA ARG A 7 3.02 9.40 -3.91
C ARG A 7 1.65 8.77 -4.04
N CYS A 8 1.09 8.27 -2.94
CA CYS A 8 -0.18 7.55 -2.96
C CYS A 8 -0.95 7.73 -1.64
N GLU A 9 -2.27 7.61 -1.75
CA GLU A 9 -3.18 7.38 -0.64
C GLU A 9 -3.55 5.90 -0.62
N VAL A 10 -3.64 5.30 0.58
CA VAL A 10 -3.97 3.88 0.73
C VAL A 10 -5.25 3.74 1.55
N HIS A 11 -6.27 3.16 0.94
CA HIS A 11 -7.48 2.76 1.65
C HIS A 11 -7.45 1.25 1.87
N TYR A 12 -7.57 0.87 3.14
CA TYR A 12 -7.73 -0.50 3.56
C TYR A 12 -9.14 -0.70 4.09
N THR A 13 -9.88 -1.59 3.44
CA THR A 13 -11.23 -1.98 3.88
C THR A 13 -11.27 -3.49 4.08
N GLY A 14 -11.89 -3.94 5.17
CA GLY A 14 -11.97 -5.34 5.58
C GLY A 14 -12.54 -5.48 7.00
N TRP A 15 -11.88 -6.25 7.88
CA TRP A 15 -12.27 -6.30 9.31
C TRP A 15 -12.15 -4.95 10.02
N PHE A 16 -11.15 -4.16 9.61
CA PHE A 16 -10.97 -2.79 10.04
C PHE A 16 -10.87 -1.90 8.82
N THR A 17 -11.41 -0.69 8.93
CA THR A 17 -11.22 0.36 7.94
C THR A 17 -10.08 1.25 8.40
N ALA A 18 -9.06 1.39 7.57
CA ALA A 18 -7.94 2.28 7.82
C ALA A 18 -7.62 3.06 6.56
N VAL A 19 -7.22 4.32 6.73
CA VAL A 19 -6.78 5.18 5.63
C VAL A 19 -5.40 5.69 5.98
N LEU A 20 -4.46 5.46 5.07
CA LEU A 20 -3.18 6.16 5.08
C LEU A 20 -3.32 7.37 4.17
N PRO A 21 -3.30 8.60 4.72
CA PRO A 21 -3.36 9.82 3.91
C PRO A 21 -2.16 9.90 2.95
N GLU A 22 -2.27 10.80 2.00
CA GLU A 22 -1.28 11.01 0.94
C GLU A 22 0.15 11.08 1.48
N VAL A 23 0.97 10.11 1.08
CA VAL A 23 2.38 10.03 1.48
C VAL A 23 3.23 9.50 0.33
N VAL A 24 4.51 9.86 0.30
CA VAL A 24 5.48 9.20 -0.58
C VAL A 24 5.85 7.88 0.08
N GLY A 25 5.48 6.78 -0.58
CA GLY A 25 5.66 5.45 -0.02
C GLY A 25 6.28 4.47 -1.00
N LEU A 26 6.94 3.46 -0.43
CA LEU A 26 7.40 2.28 -1.15
C LEU A 26 6.35 1.17 -1.05
N LEU A 27 5.81 0.77 -2.20
CA LEU A 27 4.92 -0.36 -2.36
C LEU A 27 5.72 -1.57 -2.83
N VAL A 28 5.66 -2.67 -2.06
CA VAL A 28 6.34 -3.92 -2.41
C VAL A 28 5.29 -4.96 -2.77
N PHE A 29 5.24 -5.34 -4.04
CA PHE A 29 4.40 -6.41 -4.55
C PHE A 29 5.20 -7.70 -4.63
N LYS A 30 4.77 -8.69 -3.85
CA LYS A 30 5.40 -10.01 -3.81
C LYS A 30 4.66 -11.00 -4.71
N ALA A 31 5.39 -12.04 -5.13
CA ALA A 31 4.83 -13.08 -6.02
C ALA A 31 3.76 -13.95 -5.34
N ASP A 32 3.74 -14.00 -4.01
CA ASP A 32 2.73 -14.68 -3.21
C ASP A 32 1.40 -13.88 -3.09
N GLY A 33 1.33 -12.70 -3.72
CA GLY A 33 0.17 -11.80 -3.66
C GLY A 33 0.11 -10.94 -2.40
N SER A 34 1.16 -10.95 -1.57
CA SER A 34 1.29 -10.03 -0.45
C SER A 34 1.77 -8.65 -0.91
N VAL A 35 1.28 -7.62 -0.21
CA VAL A 35 1.66 -6.22 -0.46
C VAL A 35 2.10 -5.60 0.84
N LEU A 36 3.22 -4.88 0.78
CA LEU A 36 3.75 -4.08 1.88
C LEU A 36 3.73 -2.61 1.49
N VAL A 37 3.36 -1.76 2.44
CA VAL A 37 3.42 -0.30 2.31
C VAL A 37 4.38 0.24 3.35
N HIS A 38 5.39 0.98 2.90
CA HIS A 38 6.28 1.78 3.73
C HIS A 38 6.06 3.25 3.42
N ASP A 39 6.03 4.11 4.44
CA ASP A 39 6.19 5.55 4.29
C ASP A 39 7.67 5.94 4.33
N ASP A 40 7.93 7.22 4.09
CA ASP A 40 9.23 7.84 4.19
C ASP A 40 9.66 8.20 5.63
N ALA A 41 8.82 7.90 6.63
CA ALA A 41 9.10 8.18 8.05
C ALA A 41 10.21 7.31 8.67
N GLY A 42 10.88 6.46 7.87
CA GLY A 42 12.09 5.73 8.26
C GLY A 42 11.86 4.48 9.10
N GLY A 43 10.61 4.01 9.22
CA GLY A 43 10.28 2.76 9.90
C GLY A 43 10.68 1.53 9.10
N TYR A 44 11.45 0.61 9.69
CA TYR A 44 11.81 -0.67 9.04
C TYR A 44 10.61 -1.62 8.92
N LYS A 45 9.59 -1.44 9.79
CA LYS A 45 8.35 -2.22 9.74
C LYS A 45 7.41 -1.56 8.74
N PRO A 46 6.72 -2.36 7.90
CA PRO A 46 5.71 -1.82 7.00
C PRO A 46 4.57 -1.22 7.82
N LEU A 47 4.07 -0.07 7.40
CA LEU A 47 2.90 0.58 8.00
C LEU A 47 1.68 -0.32 7.91
N ASN A 48 1.49 -0.95 6.74
CA ASN A 48 0.44 -1.91 6.50
C ASN A 48 0.99 -3.15 5.79
N TRP A 49 0.51 -4.32 6.19
CA TRP A 49 0.85 -5.60 5.58
C TRP A 49 -0.43 -6.38 5.28
N SER A 50 -0.55 -6.95 4.08
CA SER A 50 -1.61 -7.91 3.77
C SER A 50 -1.07 -9.08 2.97
N ARG A 51 -1.66 -10.26 3.18
CA ARG A 51 -1.20 -11.52 2.56
C ARG A 51 -1.92 -11.82 1.25
N THR A 52 -3.01 -11.13 0.91
CA THR A 52 -3.79 -11.45 -0.29
C THR A 52 -4.52 -10.22 -0.82
N MET A 53 -3.99 -9.64 -1.90
CA MET A 53 -4.60 -8.52 -2.65
C MET A 53 -5.97 -8.87 -3.28
N PHE A 54 -6.34 -10.15 -3.38
CA PHE A 54 -7.51 -10.65 -4.11
C PHE A 54 -8.52 -11.45 -3.27
N ARG A 55 -8.67 -11.20 -1.96
CA ARG A 55 -9.79 -11.82 -1.22
C ARG A 55 -11.08 -11.02 -1.46
N PRO A 56 -12.20 -11.67 -1.86
CA PRO A 56 -13.49 -10.98 -1.96
C PRO A 56 -13.86 -10.34 -0.62
N GLY A 57 -14.12 -9.03 -0.63
CA GLY A 57 -14.44 -8.24 0.57
C GLY A 57 -13.26 -7.47 1.20
N TRP A 58 -12.02 -7.66 0.72
CA TRP A 58 -10.86 -6.86 1.11
C TRP A 58 -10.44 -5.99 -0.06
N VAL A 59 -10.73 -4.69 -0.01
CA VAL A 59 -10.37 -3.77 -1.10
C VAL A 59 -9.18 -2.94 -0.65
N TRP A 60 -8.08 -3.10 -1.40
CA TRP A 60 -6.95 -2.18 -1.42
C TRP A 60 -7.07 -1.30 -2.65
N SER A 61 -7.31 -0.02 -2.44
CA SER A 61 -7.21 0.98 -3.49
C SER A 61 -6.02 1.89 -3.21
N PHE A 62 -5.16 2.02 -4.22
CA PHE A 62 -4.10 3.01 -4.25
C PHE A 62 -4.60 4.19 -5.08
N GLY A 63 -4.92 5.29 -4.41
CA GLY A 63 -5.26 6.53 -5.09
C GLY A 63 -4.00 7.10 -5.72
N ARG A 64 -3.94 7.19 -7.07
CA ARG A 64 -2.89 7.94 -7.75
C ARG A 64 -3.16 9.42 -7.56
N VAL A 65 -2.29 10.10 -6.83
CA VAL A 65 -2.31 11.55 -6.71
C VAL A 65 -1.52 12.19 -7.86
N PRO A 66 -1.94 13.38 -8.35
CA PRO A 66 -1.25 14.07 -9.43
C PRO A 66 0.24 14.29 -9.09
N GLY A 67 1.14 13.92 -10.00
CA GLY A 67 2.59 14.02 -9.77
C GLY A 67 3.25 12.79 -9.13
N ALA A 68 2.53 11.66 -9.00
CA ALA A 68 3.11 10.39 -8.57
C ALA A 68 4.24 9.93 -9.52
N ILE A 69 5.45 9.86 -8.99
CA ILE A 69 6.62 9.23 -9.62
C ILE A 69 6.38 7.71 -9.80
N THR A 70 6.95 7.13 -10.86
CA THR A 70 6.72 5.75 -11.33
C THR A 70 7.66 4.75 -10.67
#